data_AF-A0A961DJZ4-F1
#
_entry.id   AF-A0A961DJZ4-F1
#
_cell.length_a   1.000
_cell.length_b   1.000
_cell.length_c   1.000
_cell.angle_alpha   90.00
_cell.angle_beta   90.00
_cell.angle_gamma   90.00
#
_symmetry.space_group_name_H-M   'P 1'
#
loop_
_entity.id
_entity.type
_entity.pdbx_description
1 polymer ?
#
loop_
_entity_poly.entity_id
_entity_poly.type
_entity_poly.pdbx_seq_one_letter_code
_entity_poly.pdbx_strand_id
1 'polypeptide(L)'
;LVVAIIAERTGRETLEGYRGLGARSGLLSVALLVFLVSLIGLPPTAGFPGEVQLIRAVLENGQVWLAVVAVINTVVSVYYYARIIKLMFLDAAEEPGRVVISQPVRAFVLAMVIPVLWLGLFYDSTVAFIRDLTMSLG
;
A
#
# COMPACT_ATOMS: atom_id res chain seq x y z
N LEU A 1 7.49 5.67 -5.79
CA LEU A 1 8.90 5.46 -5.38
C LEU A 1 9.36 4.00 -5.54
N VAL A 2 8.82 3.02 -4.81
CA VAL A 2 9.26 1.60 -4.97
C VAL A 2 9.12 1.12 -6.41
N VAL A 3 8.05 1.53 -7.11
CA VAL A 3 7.89 1.36 -8.55
C VAL A 3 9.07 1.93 -9.36
N ALA A 4 9.54 3.13 -9.04
CA ALA A 4 10.67 3.76 -9.72
C ALA A 4 11.99 2.99 -9.45
N ILE A 5 12.21 2.53 -8.22
CA ILE A 5 13.37 1.68 -7.87
C ILE A 5 13.31 0.37 -8.66
N ILE A 6 12.12 -0.24 -8.79
CA ILE A 6 11.94 -1.46 -9.59
C ILE A 6 12.21 -1.18 -11.06
N ALA A 7 11.68 -0.09 -11.62
CA ALA A 7 11.89 0.29 -13.01
C ALA A 7 13.37 0.53 -13.33
N GLU A 8 14.07 1.30 -12.50
CA GLU A 8 15.50 1.57 -12.64
C GLU A 8 16.33 0.28 -12.56
N ARG A 9 15.95 -0.66 -11.68
CA ARG A 9 16.68 -1.91 -11.49
C ARG A 9 16.36 -3.01 -12.50
N THR A 10 15.18 -2.98 -13.09
CA THR A 10 14.73 -3.98 -14.07
C THR A 10 14.82 -3.51 -15.50
N GLY A 11 15.05 -2.21 -15.73
CA GLY A 11 15.03 -1.57 -17.04
C GLY A 11 13.65 -1.58 -17.71
N ARG A 12 12.60 -1.93 -16.96
CA ARG A 12 11.23 -2.11 -17.47
C ARG A 12 10.27 -1.23 -16.69
N GLU A 13 9.54 -0.39 -17.39
CA GLU A 13 8.46 0.44 -16.83
C GLU A 13 7.07 -0.21 -16.99
N THR A 14 7.01 -1.33 -17.71
CA THR A 14 5.79 -2.08 -17.99
C THR A 14 5.47 -3.10 -16.90
N LEU A 15 4.27 -3.69 -16.97
CA LEU A 15 3.83 -4.75 -16.06
C LEU A 15 4.76 -5.97 -16.04
N GLU A 16 5.54 -6.19 -17.10
CA GLU A 16 6.52 -7.26 -17.21
C GLU A 16 7.65 -7.12 -16.19
N GLY A 17 8.00 -5.89 -15.80
CA GLY A 17 9.04 -5.61 -14.80
C GLY A 17 8.74 -6.23 -13.43
N TYR A 18 7.47 -6.53 -13.14
CA TYR A 18 7.04 -7.12 -11.87
C TYR A 18 7.06 -8.65 -11.88
N ARG A 19 7.22 -9.32 -13.04
CA ARG A 19 7.14 -10.78 -13.12
C ARG A 19 8.18 -11.48 -12.26
N GLY A 20 7.71 -12.38 -11.40
CA GLY A 20 8.56 -13.15 -10.49
C GLY A 20 9.40 -12.29 -9.53
N LEU A 21 9.00 -11.02 -9.29
CA LEU A 21 9.73 -10.10 -8.44
C LEU A 21 9.90 -10.64 -7.02
N GLY A 22 8.94 -11.45 -6.53
CA GLY A 22 9.03 -12.11 -5.23
C GLY A 22 10.26 -13.02 -5.08
N ALA A 23 10.63 -13.74 -6.15
CA ALA A 23 11.82 -14.58 -6.18
C ALA A 23 13.10 -13.75 -6.39
N ARG A 24 13.00 -12.62 -7.11
CA ARG A 24 14.15 -11.76 -7.47
C ARG A 24 14.56 -10.79 -6.36
N SER A 25 13.61 -10.29 -5.57
CA SER A 25 13.85 -9.40 -4.43
C SER A 25 12.67 -9.39 -3.45
N GLY A 26 12.81 -10.20 -2.38
CA GLY A 26 11.77 -10.33 -1.35
C GLY A 26 11.41 -9.01 -0.66
N LEU A 27 12.39 -8.11 -0.43
CA LEU A 27 12.08 -6.84 0.23
C LEU A 27 11.26 -5.91 -0.66
N LEU A 28 11.66 -5.72 -1.92
CA LEU A 28 10.93 -4.84 -2.84
C LEU A 28 9.53 -5.39 -3.12
N SER A 29 9.39 -6.71 -3.23
CA SER A 29 8.09 -7.32 -3.43
C SER A 29 7.18 -7.17 -2.21
N VAL A 30 7.69 -7.36 -0.99
CA VAL A 30 6.91 -7.17 0.24
C VAL A 30 6.57 -5.70 0.45
N ALA A 31 7.51 -4.78 0.21
CA ALA A 31 7.25 -3.35 0.33
C ALA A 31 6.17 -2.88 -0.65
N LEU A 32 6.25 -3.29 -1.91
CA LEU A 32 5.22 -2.98 -2.90
C LEU A 32 3.88 -3.62 -2.54
N LEU A 33 3.87 -4.85 -2.06
CA LEU A 33 2.66 -5.49 -1.55
C LEU A 33 2.00 -4.67 -0.43
N VAL A 34 2.77 -4.26 0.58
CA VAL A 34 2.26 -3.43 1.69
C VAL A 34 1.66 -2.13 1.16
N PHE A 35 2.33 -1.45 0.23
CA PHE A 35 1.81 -0.21 -0.35
C PHE A 35 0.55 -0.43 -1.18
N LEU A 36 0.49 -1.48 -2.00
CA LEU A 36 -0.71 -1.82 -2.77
C LEU A 36 -1.89 -2.14 -1.84
N VAL A 37 -1.68 -2.98 -0.83
CA VAL A 37 -2.69 -3.31 0.19
C VAL A 37 -3.13 -2.05 0.95
N SER A 38 -2.20 -1.12 1.20
CA SER A 38 -2.51 0.16 1.84
C SER A 38 -3.32 1.11 0.98
N LEU A 39 -3.16 1.06 -0.34
CA LEU A 39 -3.97 1.82 -1.29
C LEU A 39 -5.37 1.23 -1.46
N ILE A 40 -5.53 -0.08 -1.27
CA ILE A 40 -6.86 -0.72 -1.20
C ILE A 40 -7.60 -0.29 0.07
N GLY A 41 -6.85 0.03 1.14
CA GLY A 41 -7.44 0.24 2.46
C GLY A 41 -7.86 -1.09 3.11
N LEU A 42 -7.00 -2.12 3.09
CA LEU A 42 -7.30 -3.37 3.81
C LEU A 42 -6.97 -3.26 5.32
N PRO A 43 -7.62 -4.06 6.20
CA PRO A 43 -7.55 -3.94 7.66
C PRO A 43 -6.17 -3.82 8.33
N PRO A 44 -5.07 -4.42 7.81
CA PRO A 44 -3.75 -4.24 8.43
C PRO A 44 -3.05 -2.91 8.05
N THR A 45 -3.70 -2.03 7.29
CA THR A 45 -3.07 -0.81 6.73
C THR A 45 -3.76 0.47 7.18
N ALA A 46 -2.98 1.55 7.23
CA ALA A 46 -3.43 2.86 7.69
C ALA A 46 -4.67 3.41 6.94
N GLY A 47 -4.91 2.96 5.71
CA GLY A 47 -6.02 3.43 4.88
C GLY A 47 -7.39 2.91 5.30
N PHE A 48 -7.48 1.72 5.91
CA PHE A 48 -8.76 1.08 6.20
C PHE A 48 -9.64 1.87 7.18
N PRO A 49 -9.13 2.32 8.34
CA PRO A 49 -9.97 3.05 9.29
C PRO A 49 -10.42 4.41 8.74
N GLY A 50 -9.58 5.05 7.90
CA GLY A 50 -9.91 6.30 7.22
C GLY A 50 -11.06 6.14 6.24
N GLU A 51 -11.03 5.10 5.39
CA GLU A 51 -12.15 4.81 4.47
C GLU A 51 -13.44 4.48 5.22
N VAL A 52 -13.38 3.69 6.29
CA VAL A 52 -14.56 3.35 7.09
C VAL A 52 -15.17 4.59 7.73
N GLN A 53 -14.35 5.50 8.28
CA GLN A 53 -14.85 6.75 8.85
C GLN A 53 -15.44 7.67 7.79
N LEU A 54 -14.80 7.77 6.62
CA LEU A 54 -15.31 8.55 5.50
C LEU A 54 -16.69 8.04 5.06
N ILE A 55 -16.82 6.72 4.84
CA ILE A 55 -18.10 6.11 4.43
C ILE A 55 -19.17 6.34 5.50
N ARG A 56 -18.84 6.18 6.80
CA ARG A 56 -19.77 6.46 7.90
C ARG A 56 -20.24 7.91 7.88
N ALA A 57 -19.33 8.87 7.81
CA ALA A 57 -19.66 10.30 7.79
C ALA A 57 -20.58 10.67 6.62
N VAL A 58 -20.33 10.09 5.45
CA VAL A 58 -21.14 10.29 4.24
C VAL A 58 -22.55 9.69 4.38
N LEU A 59 -22.65 8.49 4.97
CA LEU A 59 -23.93 7.84 5.25
C LEU A 59 -24.76 8.60 6.30
N GLU A 60 -24.12 9.09 7.36
CA GLU A 60 -24.75 9.92 8.40
C GLU A 60 -25.31 11.24 7.83
N ASN A 61 -24.63 11.81 6.83
CA ASN A 61 -25.10 12.98 6.10
C ASN A 61 -26.12 12.66 4.98
N GLY A 62 -26.57 11.39 4.85
CA GLY A 62 -27.55 10.96 3.85
C GLY A 62 -27.03 10.90 2.41
N GLN A 63 -25.72 11.05 2.19
CA GLN A 63 -25.10 11.12 0.86
C GLN A 63 -24.74 9.72 0.33
N VAL A 64 -25.72 8.81 0.27
CA VAL A 64 -25.52 7.39 -0.06
C VAL A 64 -24.77 7.16 -1.38
N TRP A 65 -24.95 8.03 -2.39
CA TRP A 65 -24.27 7.90 -3.68
C TRP A 65 -22.74 8.01 -3.58
N LEU A 66 -22.21 8.83 -2.66
CA LEU A 66 -20.77 8.95 -2.43
C LEU A 66 -20.20 7.67 -1.80
N ALA A 67 -20.95 7.01 -0.92
CA ALA A 67 -20.57 5.72 -0.37
C ALA A 67 -20.51 4.64 -1.47
N VAL A 68 -21.46 4.65 -2.40
CA VAL A 68 -21.45 3.74 -3.57
C VAL A 68 -20.22 3.99 -4.45
N VAL A 69 -19.90 5.25 -4.75
CA VAL A 69 -18.70 5.61 -5.53
C VAL A 69 -17.42 5.15 -4.83
N ALA A 70 -17.31 5.35 -3.52
CA ALA A 70 -16.16 4.89 -2.74
C ALA A 70 -15.99 3.37 -2.84
N VAL A 71 -17.07 2.60 -2.64
CA VAL A 71 -17.04 1.13 -2.73
C VAL A 71 -16.64 0.66 -4.14
N ILE A 72 -17.19 1.27 -5.19
CA ILE A 72 -16.83 0.93 -6.57
C ILE A 72 -15.35 1.20 -6.82
N ASN A 73 -14.83 2.36 -6.36
CA ASN A 73 -13.41 2.70 -6.48
C ASN A 73 -12.50 1.67 -5.80
N THR A 74 -12.89 1.19 -4.61
CA THR A 74 -12.16 0.12 -3.91
C THR A 74 -12.19 -1.18 -4.70
N VAL A 75 -13.34 -1.61 -5.24
CA VAL A 75 -13.45 -2.82 -6.06
C VAL A 75 -12.58 -2.75 -7.31
N VAL A 76 -12.58 -1.62 -8.00
CA VAL A 76 -11.73 -1.39 -9.19
C VAL A 76 -10.25 -1.45 -8.82
N SER A 77 -9.86 -0.80 -7.72
CA SER A 77 -8.49 -0.83 -7.21
C SER A 77 -8.03 -2.24 -6.87
N VAL A 78 -8.87 -3.03 -6.18
CA VAL A 78 -8.58 -4.44 -5.86
C VAL A 78 -8.26 -5.24 -7.12
N TYR A 79 -9.05 -5.09 -8.19
CA TYR A 79 -8.81 -5.82 -9.43
C TYR A 79 -7.43 -5.51 -10.02
N TYR A 80 -7.08 -4.23 -10.16
CA TYR A 80 -5.80 -3.83 -10.75
C TYR A 80 -4.60 -4.20 -9.88
N TYR A 81 -4.73 -4.06 -8.57
CA TYR A 81 -3.62 -4.33 -7.65
C TYR A 81 -3.40 -5.83 -7.42
N ALA A 82 -4.48 -6.61 -7.37
CA ALA A 82 -4.39 -8.08 -7.35
C ALA A 82 -3.67 -8.62 -8.59
N ARG A 83 -3.89 -8.00 -9.76
CA ARG A 83 -3.16 -8.35 -11.00
C ARG A 83 -1.66 -8.13 -10.84
N ILE A 84 -1.22 -7.03 -10.24
CA ILE A 84 0.21 -6.76 -9.99
C ILE A 84 0.78 -7.78 -9.00
N ILE A 85 0.06 -8.05 -7.90
CA ILE A 85 0.48 -9.04 -6.89
C ILE A 85 0.62 -10.42 -7.52
N LYS A 86 -0.31 -10.83 -8.38
CA LYS A 86 -0.23 -12.07 -9.15
C LYS A 86 1.06 -12.13 -9.98
N LEU A 87 1.36 -11.09 -10.75
CA LEU A 87 2.59 -11.03 -11.55
C LEU A 87 3.85 -11.18 -10.69
N MET A 88 3.84 -10.57 -9.49
CA MET A 88 5.00 -10.58 -8.59
C MET A 88 5.32 -11.94 -7.98
N PHE A 89 4.29 -12.70 -7.60
CA PHE A 89 4.47 -13.91 -6.78
C PHE A 89 4.08 -15.21 -7.48
N LEU A 90 3.18 -15.15 -8.47
CA LEU A 90 2.60 -16.34 -9.11
C LEU A 90 3.10 -16.56 -10.54
N ASP A 91 3.48 -15.50 -11.26
CA ASP A 91 4.09 -15.63 -12.58
C ASP A 91 5.59 -15.96 -12.45
N ALA A 92 6.08 -16.79 -13.37
CA ALA A 92 7.50 -17.13 -13.46
C ALA A 92 8.33 -15.89 -13.84
N ALA A 93 9.54 -15.80 -13.28
CA ALA A 93 10.50 -14.78 -13.70
C ALA A 93 11.00 -15.12 -15.12
N GLU A 94 10.78 -14.21 -16.07
CA GLU A 94 11.32 -14.34 -17.43
C GLU A 94 12.86 -14.23 -17.45
N GLU A 95 13.44 -13.52 -16.46
CA GLU A 95 14.90 -13.35 -16.33
C GLU A 95 15.39 -13.78 -14.93
N PRO A 96 16.40 -14.68 -14.84
CA PRO A 96 16.90 -15.22 -13.56
C PRO A 96 17.76 -14.24 -12.72
N GLY A 97 17.65 -12.93 -12.92
CA GLY A 97 18.46 -11.93 -12.20
C GLY A 97 17.87 -11.51 -10.85
N ARG A 98 18.65 -11.69 -9.77
CA ARG A 98 18.34 -11.10 -8.45
C ARG A 98 18.41 -9.57 -8.51
N VAL A 99 17.40 -8.88 -7.98
CA VAL A 99 17.41 -7.42 -7.86
C VAL A 99 18.04 -7.04 -6.53
N VAL A 100 19.31 -6.63 -6.60
CA VAL A 100 20.09 -6.22 -5.44
C VAL A 100 19.96 -4.71 -5.20
N ILE A 101 19.59 -4.35 -3.98
CA ILE A 101 19.46 -2.96 -3.51
C ILE A 101 20.60 -2.64 -2.54
N SER A 102 21.08 -1.39 -2.58
CA SER A 102 22.10 -0.92 -1.66
C SER A 102 21.52 -0.74 -0.25
N GLN A 103 22.39 -0.73 0.77
CA GLN A 103 21.96 -0.56 2.17
C GLN A 103 21.16 0.73 2.43
N PRO A 104 21.52 1.90 1.84
CA PRO A 104 20.73 3.12 2.02
C PRO A 104 19.32 2.99 1.43
N VAL A 105 19.18 2.37 0.25
CA VAL A 105 17.88 2.15 -0.39
C VAL A 105 17.02 1.21 0.46
N ARG A 106 17.63 0.15 1.03
CA ARG A 106 16.93 -0.75 1.96
C ARG A 106 16.41 -0.01 3.19
N ALA A 107 17.25 0.79 3.84
CA ALA A 107 16.85 1.57 5.01
C ALA A 107 15.71 2.55 4.66
N PHE A 108 15.79 3.19 3.50
CA PHE A 108 14.76 4.11 3.02
C PHE A 108 13.41 3.41 2.74
N VAL A 109 13.45 2.24 2.07
CA VAL A 109 12.23 1.44 1.84
C VAL A 109 11.60 1.02 3.17
N LEU A 110 12.40 0.56 4.14
CA LEU A 110 11.91 0.20 5.47
C LEU A 110 11.31 1.40 6.22
N ALA A 111 11.96 2.57 6.13
CA ALA A 111 11.47 3.81 6.73
C ALA A 111 10.10 4.26 6.16
N MET A 112 9.74 3.82 4.95
CA MET A 112 8.43 4.07 4.36
C MET A 112 7.40 2.97 4.69
N VAL A 113 7.82 1.71 4.76
CA VAL A 113 6.92 0.59 5.05
C VAL A 113 6.51 0.55 6.53
N ILE A 114 7.44 0.80 7.45
CA ILE A 114 7.19 0.71 8.89
C ILE A 114 6.06 1.64 9.34
N PRO A 115 6.02 2.94 8.95
CA PRO A 115 4.92 3.82 9.32
C PRO A 115 3.56 3.37 8.78
N VAL A 116 3.50 2.83 7.56
CA VAL A 116 2.24 2.36 6.96
C VAL A 116 1.63 1.21 7.76
N LEU A 117 2.46 0.27 8.21
CA LEU A 117 2.02 -0.84 9.05
C LEU A 117 1.71 -0.37 10.48
N TRP A 118 2.55 0.50 11.04
CA TRP A 118 2.35 1.05 12.37
C TRP A 118 1.01 1.80 12.47
N LEU A 119 0.73 2.70 11.53
CA LEU A 119 -0.50 3.47 11.49
C LEU A 119 -1.74 2.59 11.25
N GLY A 120 -1.60 1.49 10.51
CA GLY A 120 -2.68 0.52 10.31
C GLY A 120 -3.00 -0.28 11.57
N LEU A 121 -1.95 -0.82 12.22
CA LEU A 121 -2.10 -1.69 13.39
C LEU A 121 -2.40 -0.92 14.68
N PHE A 122 -1.88 0.31 14.82
CA PHE A 122 -2.04 1.17 16.00
C PHE A 122 -2.89 2.41 15.69
N TYR A 123 -3.96 2.22 14.92
CA TYR A 123 -4.84 3.32 14.53
C TYR A 123 -5.44 4.05 15.74
N ASP A 124 -5.99 3.30 16.70
CA ASP A 124 -6.63 3.86 17.89
C ASP A 124 -5.66 4.71 18.73
N SER A 125 -4.42 4.23 18.90
CA SER A 125 -3.36 4.97 19.61
C SER A 125 -2.96 6.26 18.88
N THR A 126 -2.94 6.23 17.54
CA THR A 126 -2.60 7.41 16.72
C THR A 126 -3.69 8.47 16.82
N VAL A 127 -4.96 8.08 16.75
CA VAL A 127 -6.10 9.00 16.89
C VAL A 127 -6.15 9.59 18.30
N ALA A 128 -5.90 8.78 19.33
CA ALA A 128 -5.82 9.26 20.71
C ALA A 128 -4.74 10.34 20.88
N PHE A 129 -3.54 10.11 20.35
CA PHE A 129 -2.44 11.09 20.39
C PHE A 129 -2.81 12.42 19.70
N ILE A 130 -3.45 12.35 18.53
CA ILE A 130 -3.91 13.56 17.80
C ILE A 130 -4.98 14.31 18.59
N ARG A 131 -5.92 13.58 19.21
CA ARG A 131 -6.97 14.17 20.04
C ARG A 131 -6.38 14.88 21.26
N ASP A 132 -5.40 14.28 21.93
CA ASP A 132 -4.75 14.86 23.11
C ASP A 132 -3.98 16.14 22.77
N LEU A 133 -3.25 16.15 21.63
CA LEU A 133 -2.58 17.35 21.11
C LEU A 133 -3.57 18.48 20.81
N THR A 134 -4.74 18.14 20.25
CA THR A 134 -5.76 19.14 19.92
C THR A 134 -6.38 19.75 21.18
N MET A 135 -6.63 18.95 22.22
CA MET A 135 -7.14 19.43 23.51
C MET A 135 -6.11 20.24 24.31
N SER A 136 -4.81 19.99 24.10
CA SER A 136 -3.72 20.75 24.71
C SER A 136 -3.50 22.13 24.08
N LEU A 137 -4.00 22.36 22.86
CA LEU A 137 -3.79 23.60 22.08
C LEU A 137 -5.03 24.50 22.04
N GLY A 138 -6.16 24.09 22.64
CA GLY A 138 -7.39 24.87 22.79
C GLY A 138 -7.67 25.22 24.24
#